data_AF-A0A2W6BWC1-F1
#
_entry.id   AF-A0A2W6BWC1-F1
#
_cell.length_a   1.000
_cell.length_b   1.000
_cell.length_c   1.000
_cell.angle_alpha   90.00
_cell.angle_beta   90.00
_cell.angle_gamma   90.00
#
_symmetry.space_group_name_H-M   'P 1'
#
loop_
_entity.id
_entity.type
_entity.pdbx_description
1 polymer ?
#
loop_
_entity_poly.entity_id
_entity_poly.type
_entity_poly.pdbx_seq_one_letter_code
_entity_poly.pdbx_strand_id
1 'polypeptide(L)'
;IVVDSHEHYAYHFKGKPVRTVSQALPCGDYGVILDGQLVASVERKSLIDFVSSLTSGRLRYALGELAALPRAAVVVEDRYSQIFKQDRVRPALVADGLAECQLRWPSVAIVFCETRPLAEEWTYRYLAAAQVWACSEAGAIQRITPTAGPETTPVSGPSTTEVRAWARANGIAVPERGRLHVEVWQAWRAANDT
;
A
#
# COMPACT_ATOMS: atom_id res chain seq x y z
N ILE A 1 6.37 6.37 -11.96
CA ILE A 1 6.37 7.48 -10.98
C ILE A 1 5.51 8.59 -11.55
N VAL A 2 4.48 8.99 -10.83
CA VAL A 2 3.73 10.20 -11.14
C VAL A 2 4.52 11.37 -10.57
N VAL A 3 4.70 12.42 -11.36
CA VAL A 3 5.38 13.66 -10.95
C VAL A 3 4.32 14.74 -10.90
N ASP A 4 4.24 15.47 -9.78
CA ASP A 4 3.28 16.56 -9.65
C ASP A 4 3.46 17.58 -10.79
N SER A 5 2.36 18.06 -11.36
CA SER A 5 2.39 18.99 -12.48
C SER A 5 2.96 20.37 -12.13
N HIS A 6 3.01 20.73 -10.85
CA HIS A 6 3.55 21.99 -10.36
C HIS A 6 5.04 21.88 -9.97
N GLU A 7 5.64 20.68 -10.05
CA GLU A 7 7.07 20.49 -9.78
C GLU A 7 7.91 20.98 -10.98
N HIS A 8 8.32 22.25 -10.92
CA HIS A 8 9.09 22.91 -11.98
C HIS A 8 10.47 22.29 -12.23
N TYR A 9 11.09 21.73 -11.19
CA TYR A 9 12.43 21.16 -11.24
C TYR A 9 12.40 19.67 -10.92
N ALA A 10 11.57 18.93 -11.66
CA ALA A 10 11.40 17.50 -11.48
C ALA A 10 12.72 16.70 -11.62
N TYR A 11 12.81 15.61 -10.87
CA TYR A 11 13.81 14.57 -11.08
C TYR A 11 13.64 13.91 -12.44
N HIS A 12 14.76 13.45 -13.01
CA HIS A 12 14.79 12.85 -14.34
C HIS A 12 14.83 11.32 -14.29
N PHE A 13 15.13 10.75 -13.12
CA PHE A 13 15.37 9.34 -12.83
C PHE A 13 16.27 8.66 -13.88
N LYS A 14 17.36 9.33 -14.26
CA LYS A 14 18.21 8.91 -15.37
C LYS A 14 18.80 7.52 -15.12
N GLY A 15 18.65 6.62 -16.10
CA GLY A 15 19.17 5.25 -16.04
C GLY A 15 18.39 4.32 -15.09
N LYS A 16 17.23 4.74 -14.58
CA LYS A 16 16.33 3.90 -13.80
C LYS A 16 15.27 3.27 -14.69
N PRO A 17 14.88 2.01 -14.46
CA PRO A 17 13.82 1.33 -15.20
C PRO A 17 12.44 1.84 -14.75
N VAL A 18 12.14 3.10 -15.04
CA VAL A 18 10.90 3.75 -14.60
C VAL A 18 10.33 4.64 -15.71
N ARG A 19 9.00 4.67 -15.79
CA ARG A 19 8.27 5.66 -16.58
C ARG A 19 7.80 6.78 -15.66
N THR A 20 8.02 8.03 -16.07
CA THR A 20 7.42 9.20 -15.44
C THR A 20 6.15 9.63 -16.17
N VAL A 21 5.17 10.14 -15.42
CA VAL A 21 3.94 10.74 -15.95
C VAL A 21 3.71 12.02 -15.16
N SER A 22 3.50 13.14 -15.83
CA SER A 22 3.13 14.39 -15.16
C SER A 22 1.63 14.42 -14.93
N GLN A 23 1.21 14.66 -13.69
CA GLN A 23 -0.19 14.76 -13.28
C GLN A 23 -0.25 15.50 -11.93
N ALA A 24 -1.30 16.28 -11.69
CA ALA A 24 -1.55 16.83 -10.36
C ALA A 24 -1.70 15.71 -9.31
N LEU A 25 -0.94 15.82 -8.22
CA LEU A 25 -1.02 14.99 -7.04
C LEU A 25 -1.77 15.72 -5.92
N PRO A 26 -2.55 15.02 -5.09
CA PRO A 26 -3.20 15.62 -3.93
C PRO A 26 -2.20 16.08 -2.86
N CYS A 27 -1.05 15.39 -2.72
CA CYS A 27 0.06 15.81 -1.87
C CYS A 27 1.39 15.15 -2.30
N GLY A 28 2.50 15.82 -2.00
CA GLY A 28 3.85 15.42 -2.41
C GLY A 28 4.14 15.69 -3.89
N ASP A 29 5.42 15.60 -4.25
CA ASP A 29 5.90 15.94 -5.59
C ASP A 29 6.06 14.69 -6.49
N TYR A 30 6.20 13.51 -5.88
CA TYR A 30 6.39 12.24 -6.57
C TYR A 30 5.54 11.14 -5.97
N GLY A 31 4.77 10.43 -6.80
CA GLY A 31 3.82 9.42 -6.33
C GLY A 31 3.87 8.09 -7.05
N VAL A 32 3.29 7.08 -6.42
CA VAL A 32 2.90 5.80 -7.03
C VAL A 32 1.39 5.69 -6.97
N ILE A 33 0.77 5.53 -8.14
CA ILE A 33 -0.66 5.25 -8.26
C ILE A 33 -0.84 3.78 -8.61
N LEU A 34 -1.68 3.08 -7.84
CA LEU A 34 -2.11 1.71 -8.09
C LEU A 34 -3.64 1.67 -8.02
N ASP A 35 -4.30 1.07 -9.02
CA ASP A 35 -5.76 0.99 -9.12
C ASP A 35 -6.48 2.35 -8.95
N GLY A 36 -5.87 3.41 -9.47
CA GLY A 36 -6.39 4.78 -9.39
C GLY A 36 -6.20 5.47 -8.03
N GLN A 37 -5.56 4.83 -7.06
CA GLN A 37 -5.30 5.38 -5.73
C GLN A 37 -3.82 5.73 -5.55
N LEU A 38 -3.53 6.86 -4.89
CA LEU A 38 -2.17 7.23 -4.51
C LEU A 38 -1.75 6.38 -3.29
N VAL A 39 -0.90 5.39 -3.51
CA VAL A 39 -0.46 4.45 -2.45
C VAL A 39 0.84 4.87 -1.78
N ALA A 40 1.63 5.71 -2.45
CA ALA A 40 2.83 6.29 -1.87
C ALA A 40 3.12 7.67 -2.44
N SER A 41 3.70 8.56 -1.63
CA SER A 41 4.14 9.89 -2.06
C SER A 41 5.43 10.34 -1.40
N VAL A 42 6.23 11.13 -2.11
CA VAL A 42 7.44 11.78 -1.61
C VAL A 42 7.35 13.27 -1.87
N GLU A 43 7.46 14.06 -0.81
CA GLU A 43 7.65 15.51 -0.86
C GLU A 43 9.15 15.81 -0.92
N ARG A 44 9.57 16.61 -1.89
CA ARG A 44 10.94 17.06 -2.07
C ARG A 44 11.10 18.47 -1.49
N LYS A 45 12.17 18.69 -0.71
CA LYS A 45 12.53 20.03 -0.23
C LYS A 45 14.02 20.30 -0.36
N SER A 46 14.36 21.53 -0.77
CA SER A 46 15.67 22.10 -0.46
C SER A 46 15.79 22.35 1.04
N LEU A 47 17.00 22.49 1.58
CA LEU A 47 17.15 22.86 3.00
C LEU A 47 16.51 24.22 3.31
N ILE A 48 16.61 25.18 2.39
CA ILE A 48 16.05 26.52 2.55
C ILE A 48 14.52 26.45 2.67
N ASP A 49 13.87 25.69 1.78
CA ASP A 49 12.42 25.51 1.80
C ASP A 49 11.96 24.67 2.99
N PHE A 50 12.76 23.68 3.40
CA PHE A 50 12.51 22.91 4.61
C PHE A 50 12.50 23.80 5.84
N VAL A 51 13.56 24.61 6.06
CA VAL A 51 13.65 25.55 7.20
C VAL A 51 12.53 26.58 7.15
N SER A 52 12.26 27.16 5.98
CA SER A 52 11.19 28.14 5.79
C SER A 52 9.80 27.56 6.09
N SER A 53 9.48 26.38 5.58
CA SER A 53 8.19 25.73 5.80
C SER A 53 8.01 25.24 7.25
N LEU A 54 9.08 24.78 7.89
CA LEU A 54 9.08 24.35 9.29
C LEU A 54 8.80 25.55 10.22
N THR A 55 9.53 26.65 10.04
CA THR A 55 9.41 27.85 10.87
C THR A 55 8.11 28.62 10.65
N SER A 56 7.56 28.60 9.44
CA SER A 56 6.23 29.16 9.15
C SER A 56 5.06 28.25 9.52
N GLY A 57 5.32 27.02 9.97
CA GLY A 57 4.30 26.02 10.29
C GLY A 57 3.69 25.32 9.07
N ARG A 58 3.99 25.74 7.84
CA ARG A 58 3.49 25.12 6.59
C ARG A 58 3.86 23.64 6.48
N LEU A 59 5.04 23.24 6.97
CA LEU A 59 5.47 21.85 6.95
C LEU A 59 4.50 20.94 7.72
N ARG A 60 3.91 21.42 8.82
CA ARG A 60 2.96 20.64 9.64
C ARG A 60 1.70 20.28 8.88
N TYR A 61 1.23 21.16 8.00
CA TYR A 61 0.08 20.88 7.13
C TYR A 61 0.44 19.84 6.07
N ALA A 62 1.59 20.00 5.39
CA ALA A 62 2.06 19.03 4.40
C ALA A 62 2.26 17.63 5.02
N LEU A 63 2.85 17.55 6.22
CA LEU A 63 3.01 16.28 6.95
C LEU A 63 1.67 15.66 7.34
N GLY A 64 0.65 16.46 7.65
CA GLY A 64 -0.70 15.99 7.91
C GLY A 64 -1.32 15.27 6.71
N GLU A 65 -1.23 15.90 5.52
CA GLU A 65 -1.72 15.29 4.28
C GLU A 65 -0.93 14.03 3.91
N LEU A 66 0.40 14.09 4.00
CA LEU A 66 1.27 12.94 3.74
C LEU A 66 0.98 11.77 4.71
N ALA A 67 0.70 12.05 5.98
CA ALA A 67 0.40 11.02 6.97
C ALA A 67 -0.92 10.27 6.72
N ALA A 68 -1.79 10.78 5.85
CA ALA A 68 -2.99 10.07 5.41
C ALA A 68 -2.68 8.95 4.40
N LEU A 69 -1.49 8.94 3.80
CA LEU A 69 -1.07 7.92 2.85
C LEU A 69 -0.43 6.72 3.56
N PRO A 70 -0.55 5.50 3.00
CA PRO A 70 0.11 4.33 3.55
C PRO A 70 1.63 4.53 3.65
N ARG A 71 2.25 5.09 2.61
CA ARG A 71 3.71 5.26 2.52
C ARG A 71 4.04 6.67 2.06
N ALA A 72 4.41 7.54 2.99
CA ALA A 72 4.86 8.88 2.66
C ALA A 72 6.22 9.22 3.27
N ALA A 73 6.92 10.13 2.60
CA ALA A 73 8.17 10.68 3.11
C ALA A 73 8.41 12.11 2.63
N VAL A 74 9.26 12.82 3.36
CA VAL A 74 9.90 14.06 2.94
C VAL A 74 11.38 13.75 2.68
N VAL A 75 11.86 14.06 1.48
CA VAL A 75 13.29 14.03 1.15
C VAL A 75 13.84 15.45 1.17
N VAL A 76 14.93 15.65 1.91
CA VAL A 76 15.61 16.94 2.02
C VAL A 76 16.94 16.86 1.28
N GLU A 77 17.14 17.78 0.33
CA GLU A 77 18.33 17.86 -0.53
C GLU A 77 19.52 18.53 0.16
N ASP A 78 19.83 18.11 1.38
CA ASP A 78 21.02 18.55 2.11
C ASP A 78 21.33 17.60 3.27
N ARG A 79 22.42 17.85 3.99
CA ARG A 79 22.82 17.13 5.20
C ARG A 79 22.15 17.73 6.42
N TYR A 80 21.80 16.88 7.39
CA TYR A 80 21.34 17.31 8.71
C TYR A 80 22.29 18.32 9.37
N SER A 81 23.60 18.15 9.20
CA SER A 81 24.61 19.06 9.77
C SER A 81 24.53 20.50 9.25
N GLN A 82 23.92 20.75 8.09
CA GLN A 82 23.74 22.11 7.58
C GLN A 82 22.67 22.90 8.35
N ILE A 83 21.79 22.25 9.11
CA ILE A 83 20.87 22.94 10.04
C ILE A 83 21.66 23.79 11.05
N PHE A 84 22.83 23.30 11.48
CA PHE A 84 23.66 23.99 12.48
C PHE A 84 24.55 25.08 11.90
N LYS A 85 24.47 25.31 10.58
CA LYS A 85 25.15 26.40 9.88
C LYS A 85 24.18 27.46 9.36
N GLN A 86 22.94 27.44 9.82
CA GLN A 86 21.95 28.46 9.45
C GLN A 86 22.22 29.76 10.21
N ASP A 87 22.33 30.86 9.47
CA ASP A 87 22.58 32.19 10.06
C ASP A 87 21.30 33.00 10.27
N ARG A 88 20.23 32.68 9.53
CA ARG A 88 18.97 33.44 9.53
C ARG A 88 17.96 32.95 10.56
N VAL A 89 18.01 31.66 10.88
CA VAL A 89 17.13 31.00 11.84
C VAL A 89 18.01 30.30 12.86
N ARG A 90 17.70 30.46 14.16
CA ARG A 90 18.42 29.78 15.23
C ARG A 90 18.39 28.25 15.01
N PRO A 91 19.54 27.57 14.90
CA PRO A 91 19.58 26.14 14.64
C PRO A 91 18.77 25.28 15.63
N ALA A 92 18.75 25.66 16.91
CA ALA A 92 17.96 24.97 17.94
C ALA A 92 16.46 24.93 17.58
N LEU A 93 15.90 26.04 17.09
CA LEU A 93 14.49 26.10 16.69
C LEU A 93 14.17 25.14 15.53
N VAL A 94 15.11 24.99 14.58
CA VAL A 94 14.94 24.07 13.46
C VAL A 94 15.06 22.63 13.93
N ALA A 95 16.06 22.32 14.75
CA ALA A 95 16.29 20.97 15.28
C ALA A 95 15.13 20.51 16.18
N ASP A 96 14.65 21.36 17.09
CA ASP A 96 13.50 21.08 17.96
C ASP A 96 12.23 20.90 17.13
N GLY A 97 11.97 21.80 16.17
CA GLY A 97 10.80 21.68 15.29
C GLY A 97 10.83 20.43 14.40
N LEU A 98 12.02 19.98 13.97
CA LEU A 98 12.18 18.74 13.23
C LEU A 98 11.87 17.53 14.12
N ALA A 99 12.41 17.50 15.35
CA ALA A 99 12.12 16.45 16.32
C ALA A 99 10.62 16.39 16.65
N GLU A 100 9.98 17.54 16.87
CA GLU A 100 8.52 17.62 17.07
C GLU A 100 7.73 17.05 15.88
N CYS A 101 8.14 17.35 14.65
CA CYS A 101 7.50 16.82 13.45
C CYS A 101 7.62 15.29 13.38
N GLN A 102 8.81 14.74 13.65
CA GLN A 102 9.02 13.29 13.63
C GLN A 102 8.24 12.56 14.73
N LEU A 103 8.11 13.16 15.91
CA LEU A 103 7.31 12.58 17.00
C LEU A 103 5.81 12.67 16.72
N ARG A 104 5.35 13.76 16.10
CA ARG A 104 3.93 13.96 15.79
C ARG A 104 3.46 13.15 14.59
N TRP A 105 4.30 12.96 13.58
CA TRP A 105 4.01 12.18 12.38
C TRP A 105 5.05 11.07 12.17
N PRO A 106 5.11 10.07 13.07
CA PRO A 106 6.12 9.02 13.01
C PRO A 106 5.99 8.12 11.77
N SER A 107 4.84 8.13 11.09
CA SER A 107 4.61 7.41 9.84
C SER A 107 5.24 8.09 8.61
N VAL A 108 5.61 9.37 8.70
CA VAL A 108 6.20 10.13 7.59
C VAL A 108 7.70 10.29 7.83
N ALA A 109 8.50 9.54 7.08
CA ALA A 109 9.95 9.64 7.20
C ALA A 109 10.45 11.00 6.69
N ILE A 110 11.39 11.64 7.40
CA ILE A 110 12.09 12.84 6.93
C ILE A 110 13.56 12.48 6.77
N VAL A 111 14.06 12.48 5.53
CA VAL A 111 15.40 11.95 5.20
C VAL A 111 16.26 13.03 4.56
N PHE A 112 17.44 13.28 5.16
CA PHE A 112 18.46 14.18 4.64
C PHE A 112 19.40 13.43 3.72
N CYS A 113 19.37 13.77 2.44
CA CYS A 113 20.06 13.02 1.39
C CYS A 113 21.33 13.71 0.87
N GLU A 114 21.78 14.80 1.49
CA GLU A 114 23.00 15.55 1.15
C GLU A 114 22.96 16.28 -0.19
N THR A 115 22.72 15.59 -1.30
CA THR A 115 22.70 16.19 -2.63
C THR A 115 21.43 15.84 -3.37
N ARG A 116 21.07 16.67 -4.34
CA ARG A 116 19.94 16.41 -5.25
C ARG A 116 20.01 15.05 -5.95
N PRO A 117 21.14 14.59 -6.55
CA PRO A 117 21.22 13.26 -7.15
C PRO A 117 21.01 12.11 -6.14
N LEU A 118 21.47 12.27 -4.90
CA LEU A 118 21.24 11.28 -3.85
C LEU A 118 19.79 11.28 -3.37
N ALA A 119 19.14 12.44 -3.29
CA ALA A 119 17.72 12.57 -3.00
C ALA A 119 16.85 11.94 -4.10
N GLU A 120 17.22 12.13 -5.37
CA GLU A 120 16.60 11.48 -6.53
C GLU A 120 16.76 9.96 -6.49
N GLU A 121 17.97 9.46 -6.20
CA GLU A 121 18.24 8.03 -6.01
C GLU A 121 17.39 7.43 -4.88
N TRP A 122 17.35 8.12 -3.75
CA TRP A 122 16.57 7.70 -2.58
C TRP A 122 15.08 7.67 -2.90
N THR A 123 14.56 8.72 -3.56
CA THR A 123 13.15 8.83 -3.99
C THR A 123 12.77 7.68 -4.92
N TYR A 124 13.61 7.36 -5.91
CA TYR A 124 13.39 6.21 -6.78
C TYR A 124 13.28 4.91 -5.99
N ARG A 125 14.21 4.66 -5.07
CA ARG A 125 14.25 3.41 -4.28
C ARG A 125 13.07 3.31 -3.33
N TYR A 126 12.72 4.39 -2.66
CA TYR A 126 11.58 4.45 -1.75
C TYR A 126 10.28 4.14 -2.50
N LEU A 127 10.02 4.82 -3.63
CA LEU A 127 8.81 4.60 -4.42
C LEU A 127 8.78 3.21 -5.07
N ALA A 128 9.91 2.69 -5.53
CA ALA A 128 10.00 1.32 -6.05
C ALA A 128 9.67 0.28 -4.96
N ALA A 129 10.22 0.44 -3.75
CA ALA A 129 9.90 -0.43 -2.62
C ALA A 129 8.44 -0.32 -2.21
N ALA A 130 7.88 0.89 -2.18
CA ALA A 130 6.48 1.12 -1.87
C ALA A 130 5.54 0.48 -2.90
N GLN A 131 5.90 0.53 -4.20
CA GLN A 131 5.16 -0.14 -5.27
C GLN A 131 5.15 -1.66 -5.09
N VAL A 132 6.31 -2.28 -4.82
CA VAL A 132 6.39 -3.73 -4.54
C VAL A 132 5.54 -4.09 -3.31
N TRP A 133 5.64 -3.29 -2.25
CA TRP A 133 4.89 -3.51 -1.03
C TRP A 133 3.38 -3.42 -1.28
N ALA A 134 2.90 -2.38 -1.97
CA ALA A 134 1.48 -2.18 -2.28
C ALA A 134 0.92 -3.32 -3.16
N CYS A 135 1.67 -3.78 -4.17
CA CYS A 135 1.28 -4.94 -4.98
C CYS A 135 1.20 -6.23 -4.15
N SER A 136 2.10 -6.40 -3.17
CA SER A 136 2.11 -7.58 -2.29
C SER A 136 1.01 -7.55 -1.23
N GLU A 137 0.65 -6.37 -0.74
CA GLU A 137 -0.40 -6.15 0.26
C GLU A 137 -1.79 -6.34 -0.34
N ALA A 138 -2.06 -5.84 -1.54
CA ALA A 138 -3.31 -6.12 -2.25
C ALA A 138 -3.54 -7.65 -2.40
N GLY A 139 -2.49 -8.39 -2.74
CA GLY A 139 -2.51 -9.85 -2.76
C GLY A 139 -2.59 -10.51 -1.38
N ALA A 140 -2.22 -9.82 -0.30
CA ALA A 140 -2.38 -10.30 1.08
C ALA A 140 -3.79 -10.05 1.61
N ILE A 141 -4.37 -8.88 1.34
CA ILE A 141 -5.77 -8.55 1.67
C ILE A 141 -6.72 -9.50 0.92
N GLN A 142 -6.45 -9.83 -0.35
CA GLN A 142 -7.20 -10.87 -1.08
C GLN A 142 -7.05 -12.28 -0.50
N ARG A 143 -5.94 -12.60 0.18
CA ARG A 143 -5.74 -13.90 0.84
C ARG A 143 -6.32 -13.96 2.25
N ILE A 144 -6.42 -12.82 2.92
CA ILE A 144 -6.94 -12.71 4.31
C ILE A 144 -8.45 -12.46 4.30
N THR A 145 -8.99 -11.83 3.26
CA THR A 145 -10.43 -11.84 2.98
C THR A 145 -10.75 -13.27 2.52
N PRO A 146 -11.49 -14.09 3.30
CA PRO A 146 -12.07 -15.28 2.70
C PRO A 146 -12.96 -14.73 1.58
N THR A 147 -12.82 -15.24 0.37
CA THR A 147 -13.83 -15.05 -0.66
C THR A 147 -15.13 -15.63 -0.10
N ALA A 148 -15.92 -14.82 0.60
CA ALA A 148 -17.30 -15.09 0.94
C ALA A 148 -18.18 -14.67 -0.25
N GLY A 149 -17.77 -15.07 -1.44
CA GLY A 149 -18.67 -15.40 -2.55
C GLY A 149 -18.67 -16.93 -2.62
N PRO A 150 -19.76 -17.58 -3.02
CA PRO A 150 -19.83 -19.03 -3.00
C PRO A 150 -18.70 -19.57 -3.87
N GLU A 151 -17.63 -20.06 -3.23
CA GLU A 151 -16.74 -21.02 -3.82
C GLU A 151 -17.61 -22.24 -4.09
N THR A 152 -18.24 -22.27 -5.26
CA THR A 152 -18.47 -23.51 -5.98
C THR A 152 -17.10 -24.04 -6.36
N THR A 153 -16.37 -24.51 -5.34
CA THR A 153 -15.62 -25.74 -5.51
C THR A 153 -16.60 -26.71 -6.16
N PRO A 154 -16.27 -27.33 -7.30
CA PRO A 154 -17.00 -28.51 -7.69
C PRO A 154 -16.73 -29.48 -6.54
N VAL A 155 -17.71 -29.64 -5.66
CA VAL A 155 -17.76 -30.81 -4.79
C VAL A 155 -17.89 -31.95 -5.79
N SER A 156 -16.77 -32.59 -6.12
CA SER A 156 -16.75 -33.81 -6.91
C SER A 156 -17.32 -34.95 -6.07
N GLY A 157 -18.59 -34.80 -5.71
CA GLY A 157 -19.37 -35.67 -4.87
C GLY A 157 -20.83 -35.27 -4.97
N PRO A 158 -21.75 -36.24 -4.96
CA PRO A 158 -23.16 -35.98 -5.14
C PRO A 158 -23.69 -35.17 -3.94
N SER A 159 -24.61 -34.28 -4.22
CA SER A 159 -25.42 -33.62 -3.20
C SER A 159 -26.27 -34.65 -2.44
N THR A 160 -26.64 -34.32 -1.21
CA THR A 160 -27.58 -35.16 -0.42
C THR A 160 -28.91 -35.36 -1.13
N THR A 161 -29.32 -34.41 -1.99
CA THR A 161 -30.54 -34.51 -2.80
C THR A 161 -30.43 -35.59 -3.86
N GLU A 162 -29.29 -35.66 -4.56
CA GLU A 162 -29.02 -36.70 -5.57
C GLU A 162 -28.93 -38.09 -4.93
N VAL A 163 -28.22 -38.22 -3.80
CA VAL A 163 -28.16 -39.49 -3.07
C VAL A 163 -29.53 -39.93 -2.56
N ARG A 164 -30.39 -38.99 -2.15
CA ARG A 164 -31.77 -39.29 -1.73
C ARG A 164 -32.65 -39.73 -2.90
N ALA A 165 -32.50 -39.10 -4.06
CA ALA A 165 -33.22 -39.49 -5.27
C ALA A 165 -32.80 -40.91 -5.73
N TRP A 166 -31.50 -41.19 -5.75
CA TRP A 166 -30.96 -42.52 -6.05
C TRP A 166 -31.44 -43.57 -5.04
N ALA A 167 -31.41 -43.25 -3.74
CA ALA A 167 -31.85 -44.18 -2.70
C ALA A 167 -33.31 -44.62 -2.91
N ARG A 168 -34.22 -43.67 -3.21
CA ARG A 168 -35.62 -43.99 -3.50
C ARG A 168 -35.79 -44.80 -4.78
N ALA A 169 -35.04 -44.48 -5.83
CA ALA A 169 -35.07 -45.23 -7.08
C ALA A 169 -34.61 -46.70 -6.89
N ASN A 170 -33.75 -46.95 -5.90
CA ASN A 170 -33.26 -48.29 -5.54
C ASN A 170 -34.03 -48.91 -4.35
N GLY A 171 -35.19 -48.37 -3.97
CA GLY A 171 -36.06 -48.93 -2.92
C GLY A 171 -35.56 -48.72 -1.48
N ILE A 172 -34.55 -47.87 -1.26
CA ILE A 172 -34.01 -47.56 0.07
C ILE A 172 -34.88 -46.45 0.70
N ALA A 173 -35.50 -46.77 1.85
CA ALA A 173 -36.32 -45.82 2.59
C ALA A 173 -35.45 -44.71 3.22
N VAL A 174 -35.73 -43.46 2.85
CA VAL A 174 -34.98 -42.27 3.31
C VAL A 174 -35.93 -41.14 3.72
N PRO A 175 -35.65 -40.39 4.80
CA PRO A 175 -36.46 -39.26 5.24
C PRO A 175 -36.57 -38.16 4.17
N GLU A 176 -37.72 -37.47 4.11
CA GLU A 176 -37.96 -36.38 3.14
C GLU A 176 -37.04 -35.18 3.35
N ARG A 177 -36.64 -34.92 4.60
CA ARG A 177 -35.77 -33.81 4.99
C ARG A 177 -34.77 -34.28 6.04
N GLY A 178 -33.67 -33.55 6.16
CA GLY A 178 -32.60 -33.84 7.12
C GLY A 178 -31.44 -34.67 6.54
N ARG A 179 -30.46 -34.95 7.39
CA ARG A 179 -29.24 -35.69 7.03
C ARG A 179 -29.58 -37.15 6.74
N LEU A 180 -28.98 -37.71 5.68
CA LEU A 180 -29.09 -39.13 5.36
C LEU A 180 -28.18 -39.95 6.27
N HIS A 181 -28.60 -41.16 6.60
CA HIS A 181 -27.80 -42.10 7.39
C HIS A 181 -26.51 -42.48 6.64
N VAL A 182 -25.44 -42.77 7.38
CA VAL A 182 -24.12 -43.08 6.80
C VAL A 182 -24.15 -44.29 5.85
N GLU A 183 -25.01 -45.26 6.11
CA GLU A 183 -25.21 -46.46 5.29
C GLU A 183 -25.73 -46.13 3.89
N VAL A 184 -26.57 -45.10 3.75
CA VAL A 184 -27.11 -44.66 2.45
C VAL A 184 -25.98 -44.07 1.58
N TRP A 185 -25.05 -43.36 2.20
CA TRP A 185 -23.87 -42.80 1.53
C TRP A 185 -22.83 -43.87 1.15
N GLN A 186 -22.76 -44.96 1.90
CA GLN A 186 -21.90 -46.11 1.57
C GLN A 186 -22.49 -46.91 0.41
N ALA A 187 -23.81 -47.16 0.44
CA ALA A 187 -24.51 -47.84 -0.64
C ALA A 187 -24.43 -47.06 -1.96
N TRP A 188 -24.57 -45.73 -1.91
CA TRP A 188 -24.42 -44.88 -3.09
C TRP A 188 -23.00 -44.93 -3.68
N ARG A 189 -21.97 -44.89 -2.83
CA ARG A 189 -20.57 -45.00 -3.28
C ARG A 189 -20.27 -46.36 -3.91
N ALA A 190 -20.70 -47.44 -3.26
CA ALA A 190 -20.54 -48.79 -3.79
C ALA A 190 -21.21 -48.99 -5.17
N ALA A 191 -22.30 -48.26 -5.44
CA ALA A 191 -23.01 -48.33 -6.72
C ALA A 191 -22.45 -47.40 -7.82
N ASN A 192 -21.59 -46.42 -7.47
CA ASN A 192 -21.07 -45.41 -8.41
C ASN A 192 -19.53 -45.38 -8.52
N ASP A 193 -18.80 -46.16 -7.71
CA ASP A 193 -17.33 -46.32 -7.79
C ASP A 193 -16.91 -47.49 -8.73
N THR A 194 -17.68 -47.76 -9.79
CA THR A 194 -17.32 -48.69 -10.89
C THR A 194 -17.34 -47.97 -12.23
#